data_AF-A0A8S9MSC1-F1
#
_entry.id   AF-A0A8S9MSC1-F1
#
_cell.length_a   1.000
_cell.length_b   1.000
_cell.length_c   1.000
_cell.angle_alpha   90.00
_cell.angle_beta   90.00
_cell.angle_gamma   90.00
#
_symmetry.space_group_name_H-M   'P 1'
#
loop_
_entity.id
_entity.type
_entity.pdbx_description
1 polymer ?
#
loop_
_entity_poly.entity_id
_entity_poly.type
_entity_poly.pdbx_seq_one_letter_code
_entity_poly.pdbx_strand_id
1 'polypeptide(L)'
;MSLLSEIATCRTTESIGQKILCTVENEMRWCKYTLGLGEPNLAGKPYLQYDVVCRPEELQRLKNNPYADHIENQENQTLYTIHQILESWIHVSLNLLNRIESRIHEAKFEKASSDVYLLETIWNLLSEIEDLHILMDPEDFLKVKKQLKIKSTSQNHAFCFRSKGLVEMAKMSRELRQKVPAVLEVEVDPTGGPRLQEAAMKLYSSKTEYEKIHLLQGMQAVESASKRFFFGYQKLAAAMMGSAEANANRTAASHHETCDSLTQVFMEPTYYPSLDAAKTFLGEFWSNLVSRH
;
A
#
# COMPACT_ATOMS: atom_id res chain seq x y z
N MET A 1 -30.59 -56.64 -8.62
CA MET A 1 -29.55 -55.72 -9.13
C MET A 1 -28.20 -56.37 -8.85
N SER A 2 -27.37 -56.56 -9.88
CA SER A 2 -26.22 -57.47 -9.84
C SER A 2 -24.93 -56.76 -9.37
N LEU A 3 -24.32 -57.31 -8.32
CA LEU A 3 -23.03 -56.90 -7.72
C LEU A 3 -21.89 -56.81 -8.75
N LEU A 4 -21.97 -57.60 -9.84
CA LEU A 4 -21.00 -57.61 -10.92
C LEU A 4 -20.99 -56.30 -11.72
N SER A 5 -22.15 -55.65 -11.87
CA SER A 5 -22.22 -54.36 -12.57
C SER A 5 -21.61 -53.23 -11.73
N GLU A 6 -21.75 -53.29 -10.41
CA GLU A 6 -21.16 -52.32 -9.48
C GLU A 6 -19.64 -52.48 -9.40
N ILE A 7 -19.12 -53.72 -9.40
CA ILE A 7 -17.68 -54.01 -9.46
C ILE A 7 -17.07 -53.57 -10.81
N ALA A 8 -17.77 -53.81 -11.92
CA ALA A 8 -17.33 -53.36 -13.24
C ALA A 8 -17.30 -51.83 -13.34
N THR A 9 -18.30 -51.16 -12.77
CA THR A 9 -18.35 -49.69 -12.70
C THR A 9 -17.20 -49.15 -11.84
N CYS A 10 -16.93 -49.77 -10.68
CA CYS A 10 -15.85 -49.40 -9.78
C CYS A 10 -14.45 -49.54 -10.44
N ARG A 11 -14.20 -50.65 -11.16
CA ARG A 11 -12.95 -50.85 -11.94
C ARG A 11 -12.80 -49.84 -13.07
N THR A 12 -13.92 -49.46 -13.70
CA THR A 12 -13.91 -48.46 -14.78
C THR A 12 -13.58 -47.08 -14.22
N THR A 13 -14.19 -46.68 -13.10
CA THR A 13 -13.89 -45.42 -12.40
C THR A 13 -12.45 -45.38 -11.87
N GLU A 14 -11.91 -46.49 -11.39
CA GLU A 14 -10.52 -46.61 -10.95
C GLU A 14 -9.55 -46.42 -12.12
N SER A 15 -9.83 -47.04 -13.28
CA SER A 15 -9.00 -46.85 -14.49
C SER A 15 -9.02 -45.41 -15.02
N ILE A 16 -10.15 -44.71 -14.88
CA ILE A 16 -10.28 -43.30 -15.27
C ILE A 16 -9.50 -42.42 -14.30
N GLY A 17 -9.60 -42.69 -12.99
CA GLY A 17 -8.80 -42.03 -11.96
C GLY A 17 -7.29 -42.19 -12.21
N GLN A 18 -6.85 -43.40 -12.55
CA GLN A 18 -5.45 -43.68 -12.89
C GLN A 18 -4.97 -42.90 -14.13
N LYS A 19 -5.81 -42.77 -15.15
CA LYS A 19 -5.50 -41.99 -16.37
C LYS A 19 -5.42 -40.49 -16.08
N ILE A 20 -6.33 -39.95 -15.28
CA ILE A 20 -6.30 -38.54 -14.86
C ILE A 20 -5.02 -38.29 -14.05
N LEU A 21 -4.73 -39.13 -13.06
CA LEU A 21 -3.52 -39.01 -12.24
C LEU A 21 -2.25 -39.04 -13.10
N CYS A 22 -2.13 -40.01 -14.01
CA CYS A 22 -0.99 -40.12 -14.92
C CYS A 22 -0.86 -38.91 -15.86
N THR A 23 -1.98 -38.34 -16.31
CA THR A 23 -2.00 -37.13 -17.15
C THR A 23 -1.51 -35.91 -16.36
N VAL A 24 -2.04 -35.73 -15.14
CA VAL A 24 -1.59 -34.66 -14.23
C VAL A 24 -0.10 -34.83 -13.91
N GLU A 25 0.36 -36.03 -13.55
CA GLU A 25 1.78 -36.30 -13.29
C GLU A 25 2.68 -35.99 -14.50
N ASN A 26 2.24 -36.33 -15.71
CA ASN A 26 3.00 -36.03 -16.92
C ASN A 26 3.10 -34.53 -17.20
N GLU A 27 2.01 -33.77 -17.06
CA GLU A 27 2.03 -32.30 -17.19
C GLU A 27 2.88 -31.65 -16.08
N MET A 28 2.76 -32.13 -14.84
CA MET A 28 3.52 -31.64 -13.68
C MET A 28 5.03 -31.95 -13.76
N ARG A 29 5.46 -32.92 -14.57
CA ARG A 29 6.89 -33.15 -14.85
C ARG A 29 7.54 -32.01 -15.63
N TRP A 30 6.77 -31.28 -16.45
CA TRP A 30 7.27 -30.18 -17.26
C TRP A 30 7.16 -28.81 -16.57
N CYS A 31 6.55 -28.76 -15.38
CA CYS A 31 6.50 -27.54 -14.58
C CYS A 31 7.91 -27.15 -14.09
N LYS A 32 8.31 -25.90 -14.36
CA LYS A 32 9.63 -25.36 -14.02
C LYS A 32 9.82 -25.08 -12.52
N TYR A 33 8.76 -25.17 -11.72
CA TYR A 33 8.78 -24.88 -10.28
C TYR A 33 8.07 -25.98 -9.49
N THR A 34 8.59 -26.27 -8.31
CA THR A 34 8.02 -27.24 -7.36
C THR A 34 6.69 -26.72 -6.79
N LEU A 35 5.62 -27.53 -6.84
CA LEU A 35 4.28 -27.11 -6.40
C LEU A 35 3.93 -27.50 -4.95
N GLY A 36 4.88 -28.00 -4.16
CA GLY A 36 4.73 -28.13 -2.72
C GLY A 36 5.15 -29.46 -2.11
N LEU A 37 4.75 -29.65 -0.84
CA LEU A 37 5.04 -30.83 -0.04
C LEU A 37 4.20 -32.02 -0.53
N GLY A 38 4.85 -32.99 -1.18
CA GLY A 38 4.20 -34.21 -1.68
C GLY A 38 4.54 -34.60 -3.11
N GLU A 39 5.32 -33.80 -3.84
CA GLU A 39 5.73 -34.18 -5.20
C GLU A 39 6.71 -35.37 -5.18
N PRO A 40 6.42 -36.48 -5.89
CA PRO A 40 7.25 -37.68 -5.89
C PRO A 40 8.61 -37.49 -6.58
N ASN A 41 8.80 -36.41 -7.35
CA ASN A 41 9.99 -36.11 -8.14
C ASN A 41 10.66 -34.78 -7.75
N LEU A 42 10.66 -34.44 -6.45
CA LEU A 42 11.44 -33.32 -5.92
C LEU A 42 12.94 -33.44 -6.24
N ALA A 43 13.46 -34.68 -6.25
CA ALA A 43 14.84 -34.97 -6.60
C ALA A 43 15.08 -34.72 -8.10
N GLY A 44 15.90 -33.71 -8.42
CA GLY A 44 16.38 -33.43 -9.78
C GLY A 44 15.64 -32.33 -10.55
N LYS A 45 14.57 -31.76 -9.98
CA LYS A 45 13.95 -30.56 -10.58
C LYS A 45 14.81 -29.32 -10.31
N PRO A 46 15.03 -28.44 -11.31
CA PRO A 46 15.60 -27.14 -11.05
C PRO A 46 14.64 -26.37 -10.14
N TYR A 47 15.15 -25.84 -9.04
CA TYR A 47 14.37 -25.02 -8.12
C TYR A 47 14.98 -23.62 -8.05
N LEU A 48 14.14 -22.63 -7.80
CA LEU A 48 14.59 -21.27 -7.55
C LEU A 48 15.30 -21.24 -6.20
N GLN A 49 16.61 -20.99 -6.19
CA GLN A 49 17.38 -20.87 -4.96
C GLN A 49 17.01 -19.56 -4.26
N TYR A 50 16.29 -19.68 -3.14
CA TYR A 50 15.87 -18.52 -2.34
C TYR A 50 17.04 -17.59 -2.01
N ASP A 51 18.18 -18.13 -1.59
CA ASP A 51 19.34 -17.33 -1.18
C ASP A 51 20.00 -16.58 -2.33
N VAL A 52 19.90 -17.08 -3.57
CA VAL A 52 20.42 -16.39 -4.75
C VAL A 52 19.51 -15.21 -5.15
N VAL A 53 18.20 -15.35 -4.94
CA VAL A 53 17.21 -14.34 -5.33
C VAL A 53 17.02 -13.29 -4.24
N CYS A 54 16.68 -13.73 -3.04
CA CYS A 54 16.36 -12.86 -1.92
C CYS A 54 17.59 -12.39 -1.14
N ARG A 55 18.72 -13.10 -1.27
CA ARG A 55 20.02 -12.78 -0.64
C ARG A 55 19.87 -12.39 0.85
N PRO A 56 19.17 -13.23 1.66
CA PRO A 56 18.81 -12.89 3.03
C PRO A 56 20.03 -12.69 3.94
N GLU A 57 21.10 -13.47 3.75
CA GLU A 57 22.35 -13.30 4.50
C GLU A 57 22.99 -11.93 4.25
N GLU A 58 22.97 -11.47 3.01
CA GLU A 58 23.52 -10.17 2.66
C GLU A 58 22.69 -9.05 3.28
N LEU A 59 21.37 -9.16 3.20
CA LEU A 59 20.47 -8.23 3.86
C LEU A 59 20.68 -8.22 5.39
N GLN A 60 20.88 -9.39 6.00
CA GLN A 60 21.14 -9.50 7.44
C GLN A 60 22.45 -8.82 7.85
N ARG A 61 23.49 -8.89 7.01
CA ARG A 61 24.76 -8.16 7.23
C ARG A 61 24.62 -6.64 7.08
N LEU A 62 23.56 -6.16 6.43
CA LEU A 62 23.23 -4.73 6.30
C LEU A 62 22.42 -4.18 7.49
N LYS A 63 22.06 -5.02 8.48
CA LYS A 63 21.50 -4.57 9.76
C LYS A 63 22.54 -3.85 10.65
N ASN A 64 23.48 -3.14 10.05
CA ASN A 64 24.48 -2.35 10.75
C ASN A 64 23.80 -1.14 11.39
N ASN A 65 23.63 -1.22 12.70
CA ASN A 65 23.29 -0.06 13.51
C ASN A 65 24.59 0.68 13.85
N PRO A 66 24.80 1.91 13.35
CA PRO A 66 26.03 2.67 13.60
C PRO A 66 26.21 3.04 15.08
N TYR A 67 25.20 2.78 15.91
CA TYR A 67 25.24 2.98 17.35
C TYR A 67 25.27 1.69 18.19
N ALA A 68 25.37 0.51 17.57
CA ALA A 68 25.40 -0.77 18.28
C ALA A 68 26.50 -0.85 19.34
N ASP A 69 27.69 -0.29 19.07
CA ASP A 69 28.87 -0.43 19.93
C ASP A 69 28.83 0.41 21.22
N HIS A 70 27.87 1.34 21.35
CA HIS A 70 27.84 2.31 22.46
C HIS A 70 26.44 2.64 22.99
N ILE A 71 25.39 2.05 22.41
CA ILE A 71 24.03 2.08 22.95
C ILE A 71 23.64 0.64 23.29
N GLU A 72 23.82 0.27 24.55
CA GLU A 72 23.37 -1.01 25.12
C GLU A 72 21.87 -0.95 25.46
N ASN A 73 21.03 -0.83 24.42
CA ASN A 73 19.58 -0.84 24.54
C ASN A 73 18.99 -1.61 23.35
N GLN A 74 18.20 -2.65 23.63
CA GLN A 74 17.62 -3.51 22.59
C GLN A 74 16.66 -2.75 21.66
N GLU A 75 15.98 -1.72 22.16
CA GLU A 75 15.08 -0.89 21.37
C GLU A 75 15.79 -0.10 20.28
N ASN A 76 17.09 0.15 20.44
CA ASN A 76 17.90 0.76 19.39
C ASN A 76 17.93 -0.13 18.13
N GLN A 77 18.11 -1.44 18.28
CA GLN A 77 18.13 -2.36 17.14
C GLN A 77 16.72 -2.55 16.54
N THR A 78 15.69 -2.60 17.39
CA THR A 78 14.28 -2.65 16.96
C THR A 78 13.93 -1.45 16.09
N LEU A 79 14.24 -0.24 16.57
CA LEU A 79 14.00 1.03 15.87
C LEU A 79 14.62 1.04 14.47
N TYR A 80 15.90 0.69 14.36
CA TYR A 80 16.61 0.64 13.08
C TYR A 80 16.01 -0.40 12.12
N THR A 81 15.64 -1.57 12.64
CA THR A 81 15.07 -2.64 11.82
C THR A 81 13.71 -2.22 11.25
N ILE A 82 12.84 -1.61 12.07
CA ILE A 82 11.54 -1.10 11.62
C ILE A 82 11.73 -0.05 10.52
N HIS A 83 12.65 0.91 10.70
CA HIS A 83 12.92 1.94 9.70
C HIS A 83 13.52 1.37 8.40
N GLN A 84 14.38 0.36 8.47
CA GLN A 84 14.91 -0.31 7.28
C GLN A 84 13.80 -0.99 6.47
N ILE A 85 12.85 -1.66 7.15
CA ILE A 85 11.69 -2.28 6.51
C ILE A 85 10.80 -1.20 5.87
N LEU A 86 10.50 -0.13 6.61
CA LEU A 86 9.71 1.00 6.14
C LEU A 86 10.32 1.63 4.87
N GLU A 87 11.60 2.00 4.92
CA GLU A 87 12.32 2.63 3.80
C GLU A 87 12.42 1.71 2.56
N SER A 88 12.51 0.40 2.78
CA SER A 88 12.51 -0.57 1.67
C SER A 88 11.17 -0.54 0.91
N TRP A 89 10.05 -0.48 1.62
CA TRP A 89 8.72 -0.38 1.01
C TRP A 89 8.43 1.01 0.41
N ILE A 90 8.96 2.08 1.01
CA ILE A 90 8.94 3.42 0.42
C ILE A 90 9.69 3.42 -0.92
N HIS A 91 10.86 2.81 -0.99
CA HIS A 91 11.63 2.70 -2.22
C HIS A 91 10.86 1.94 -3.32
N VAL A 92 10.23 0.81 -2.97
CA VAL A 92 9.35 0.07 -3.90
C VAL A 92 8.20 0.95 -4.37
N SER A 93 7.58 1.71 -3.48
CA SER A 93 6.45 2.59 -3.79
C SER A 93 6.81 3.71 -4.75
N LEU A 94 7.98 4.34 -4.60
CA LEU A 94 8.46 5.37 -5.53
C LEU A 94 8.64 4.81 -6.95
N ASN A 95 9.19 3.61 -7.08
CA ASN A 95 9.29 2.93 -8.37
C ASN A 95 7.91 2.57 -8.94
N LEU A 96 6.98 2.15 -8.08
CA LEU A 96 5.61 1.82 -8.46
C LEU A 96 4.84 3.06 -8.94
N LEU A 97 5.01 4.22 -8.29
CA LEU A 97 4.42 5.50 -8.69
C LEU A 97 4.89 5.92 -10.09
N ASN A 98 6.19 5.83 -10.38
CA ASN A 98 6.71 6.08 -11.73
C ASN A 98 6.11 5.13 -12.77
N ARG A 99 5.91 3.85 -12.39
CA ARG A 99 5.30 2.84 -13.26
C ARG A 99 3.82 3.13 -13.53
N ILE A 100 3.06 3.57 -12.51
CA ILE A 100 1.67 4.02 -12.65
C ILE A 100 1.59 5.16 -13.65
N GLU A 101 2.43 6.18 -13.50
CA GLU A 101 2.45 7.34 -14.39
C GLU A 101 2.73 6.94 -15.85
N SER A 102 3.75 6.10 -16.09
CA SER A 102 4.06 5.59 -17.43
C SER A 102 2.88 4.83 -18.04
N ARG A 103 2.24 3.95 -17.25
CA ARG A 103 1.10 3.14 -17.74
C ARG A 103 -0.12 3.99 -18.06
N ILE A 104 -0.38 5.05 -17.29
CA ILE A 104 -1.45 6.01 -17.60
C ILE A 104 -1.13 6.75 -18.91
N HIS A 105 0.12 7.21 -19.08
CA HIS A 105 0.54 7.89 -20.30
C HIS A 105 0.40 6.99 -21.54
N GLU A 106 0.66 5.68 -21.40
CA GLU A 106 0.49 4.67 -22.45
C GLU A 106 -0.96 4.15 -22.59
N ALA A 107 -1.94 4.75 -21.90
CA ALA A 107 -3.34 4.32 -21.86
C ALA A 107 -3.55 2.84 -21.43
N LYS A 108 -2.61 2.27 -20.67
CA LYS A 108 -2.69 0.90 -20.12
C LYS A 108 -3.44 0.91 -18.78
N PHE A 109 -4.70 1.33 -18.80
CA PHE A 109 -5.49 1.61 -17.58
C PHE A 109 -5.72 0.40 -16.68
N GLU A 110 -5.94 -0.79 -17.24
CA GLU A 110 -6.08 -2.03 -16.45
C GLU A 110 -4.83 -2.28 -15.59
N LYS A 111 -3.65 -2.22 -16.21
CA LYS A 111 -2.36 -2.40 -15.55
C LYS A 111 -2.05 -1.26 -14.57
N ALA A 112 -2.45 -0.03 -14.88
CA ALA A 112 -2.31 1.09 -13.96
C ALA A 112 -3.21 0.91 -12.73
N SER A 113 -4.44 0.42 -12.92
CA SER A 113 -5.38 0.15 -11.84
C SER A 113 -4.84 -0.91 -10.88
N SER A 114 -4.25 -2.00 -11.39
CA SER A 114 -3.59 -3.01 -10.53
C SER A 114 -2.43 -2.41 -9.75
N ASP A 115 -1.62 -1.55 -10.37
CA ASP A 115 -0.50 -0.90 -9.69
C ASP A 115 -0.95 0.09 -8.60
N VAL A 116 -2.03 0.83 -8.85
CA VAL A 116 -2.61 1.75 -7.85
C VAL A 116 -3.19 0.98 -6.67
N TYR A 117 -3.80 -0.18 -6.91
CA TYR A 117 -4.23 -1.08 -5.83
C TYR A 117 -3.03 -1.56 -4.99
N LEU A 118 -1.94 -1.97 -5.64
CA LEU A 118 -0.70 -2.34 -4.93
C LEU A 118 -0.13 -1.18 -4.11
N LEU A 119 -0.17 0.05 -4.64
CA LEU A 119 0.30 1.23 -3.92
C LEU A 119 -0.55 1.52 -2.67
N GLU A 120 -1.88 1.38 -2.77
CA GLU A 120 -2.79 1.50 -1.63
C GLU A 120 -2.50 0.43 -0.56
N THR A 121 -2.28 -0.81 -0.99
CA THR A 121 -1.90 -1.91 -0.09
C THR A 121 -0.59 -1.62 0.62
N ILE A 122 0.41 -1.07 -0.08
CA ILE A 122 1.69 -0.69 0.55
C ILE A 122 1.47 0.45 1.56
N TRP A 123 0.65 1.46 1.27
CA TRP A 123 0.34 2.51 2.25
C TRP A 123 -0.28 1.96 3.55
N ASN A 124 -1.18 0.99 3.45
CA ASN A 124 -1.74 0.31 4.62
C ASN A 124 -0.66 -0.50 5.36
N LEU A 125 0.18 -1.24 4.63
CA LEU A 125 1.31 -1.98 5.20
C LEU A 125 2.31 -1.07 5.94
N LEU A 126 2.59 0.12 5.42
CA LEU A 126 3.44 1.10 6.11
C LEU A 126 2.85 1.50 7.47
N SER A 127 1.51 1.57 7.57
CA SER A 127 0.84 1.85 8.85
C SER A 127 1.05 0.71 9.84
N GLU A 128 0.91 -0.54 9.39
CA GLU A 128 1.15 -1.73 10.22
C GLU A 128 2.62 -1.84 10.66
N ILE A 129 3.56 -1.45 9.79
CA ILE A 129 5.00 -1.42 10.11
C ILE A 129 5.28 -0.37 11.20
N GLU A 130 4.70 0.83 11.08
CA GLU A 130 4.85 1.87 12.11
C GLU A 130 4.26 1.41 13.45
N ASP A 131 3.12 0.73 13.45
CA ASP A 131 2.49 0.22 14.67
C ASP A 131 3.39 -0.74 15.46
N LEU A 132 4.40 -1.37 14.85
CA LEU A 132 5.39 -2.19 15.56
C LEU A 132 6.15 -1.41 16.64
N HIS A 133 6.25 -0.08 16.53
CA HIS A 133 6.86 0.74 17.58
C HIS A 133 6.11 0.62 18.93
N ILE A 134 4.83 0.22 18.94
CA ILE A 134 4.06 0.01 20.18
C ILE A 134 4.59 -1.14 21.04
N LEU A 135 5.39 -2.04 20.44
CA LEU A 135 6.00 -3.17 21.14
C LEU A 135 7.21 -2.75 21.99
N MET A 136 7.74 -1.55 21.76
CA MET A 136 8.89 -1.04 22.51
C MET A 136 8.46 -0.53 23.87
N ASP A 137 9.28 -0.75 24.91
CA ASP A 137 9.03 -0.13 26.21
C ASP A 137 9.20 1.41 26.11
N PRO A 138 8.21 2.21 26.56
CA PRO A 138 8.30 3.67 26.46
C PRO A 138 9.50 4.29 27.21
N GLU A 139 9.88 3.75 28.38
CA GLU A 139 11.02 4.26 29.14
C GLU A 139 12.33 4.02 28.36
N ASP A 140 12.49 2.81 27.83
CA ASP A 140 13.68 2.43 27.07
C ASP A 140 13.76 3.16 25.73
N PHE A 141 12.63 3.34 25.04
CA PHE A 141 12.58 4.18 23.84
C PHE A 141 12.99 5.63 24.13
N LEU A 142 12.52 6.24 25.23
CA LEU A 142 12.90 7.61 25.59
C LEU A 142 14.39 7.74 25.92
N LYS A 143 15.01 6.71 26.51
CA LYS A 143 16.48 6.63 26.70
C LYS A 143 17.20 6.60 25.35
N VAL A 144 16.78 5.72 24.42
CA VAL A 144 17.35 5.63 23.06
C VAL A 144 17.22 6.96 22.33
N LYS A 145 16.03 7.58 22.38
CA LYS A 145 15.75 8.88 21.78
C LYS A 145 16.71 9.97 22.27
N LYS A 146 16.99 10.01 23.58
CA LYS A 146 17.97 10.93 24.19
C LYS A 146 19.40 10.63 23.72
N GLN A 147 19.80 9.36 23.68
CA GLN A 147 21.13 8.92 23.24
C GLN A 147 21.39 9.23 21.76
N LEU A 148 20.39 8.98 20.91
CA LEU A 148 20.41 9.33 19.48
C LEU A 148 20.25 10.83 19.22
N LYS A 149 20.08 11.65 20.27
CA LYS A 149 19.87 13.10 20.18
C LYS A 149 18.74 13.45 19.21
N ILE A 150 17.66 12.67 19.22
CA ILE A 150 16.46 12.95 18.43
C ILE A 150 15.82 14.20 19.02
N LYS A 151 16.19 15.36 18.47
CA LYS A 151 15.67 16.66 18.90
C LYS A 151 14.21 16.81 18.48
N SER A 152 13.39 17.36 19.37
CA SER A 152 12.03 17.85 19.09
C SER A 152 12.01 19.26 18.46
N THR A 153 13.18 19.88 18.25
CA THR A 153 13.34 21.35 18.21
C THR A 153 13.71 21.97 16.84
N SER A 154 13.58 21.25 15.72
CA SER A 154 13.66 21.93 14.41
C SER A 154 12.28 22.42 14.02
N GLN A 155 12.14 23.71 13.75
CA GLN A 155 10.92 24.44 13.37
C GLN A 155 10.08 23.85 12.24
N ASN A 156 10.40 22.70 11.67
CA ASN A 156 9.60 22.09 10.63
C ASN A 156 9.67 20.57 10.68
N HIS A 157 8.46 20.02 10.69
CA HIS A 157 8.07 18.64 10.41
C HIS A 157 8.19 17.60 11.53
N ALA A 158 7.10 16.85 11.71
CA ALA A 158 7.09 15.65 12.55
C ALA A 158 8.11 14.61 12.10
N PHE A 159 8.44 13.68 13.00
CA PHE A 159 9.58 12.78 12.84
C PHE A 159 9.52 11.92 11.55
N CYS A 160 8.33 11.48 11.10
CA CYS A 160 8.16 10.76 9.83
C CYS A 160 8.63 11.57 8.60
N PHE A 161 8.50 12.89 8.60
CA PHE A 161 8.90 13.74 7.47
C PHE A 161 10.42 13.95 7.38
N ARG A 162 11.21 13.37 8.29
CA ARG A 162 12.66 13.29 8.12
C ARG A 162 13.06 12.29 7.04
N SER A 163 12.19 11.33 6.73
CA SER A 163 12.35 10.47 5.56
C SER A 163 12.07 11.28 4.29
N LYS A 164 13.13 11.56 3.51
CA LYS A 164 12.98 12.16 2.18
C LYS A 164 12.14 11.28 1.25
N GLY A 165 12.26 9.96 1.41
CA GLY A 165 11.50 8.99 0.64
C GLY A 165 10.00 9.07 0.93
N LEU A 166 9.61 9.10 2.20
CA LEU A 166 8.20 9.21 2.60
C LEU A 166 7.58 10.54 2.15
N VAL A 167 8.32 11.65 2.30
CA VAL A 167 7.88 12.97 1.82
C VAL A 167 7.63 12.93 0.31
N GLU A 168 8.56 12.38 -0.47
CA GLU A 168 8.40 12.28 -1.92
C GLU A 168 7.26 11.31 -2.29
N MET A 169 7.12 10.18 -1.61
CA MET A 169 6.04 9.21 -1.84
C MET A 169 4.66 9.83 -1.59
N ALA A 170 4.50 10.58 -0.50
CA ALA A 170 3.26 11.29 -0.18
C ALA A 170 2.95 12.37 -1.22
N LYS A 171 3.96 13.14 -1.63
CA LYS A 171 3.85 14.16 -2.68
C LYS A 171 3.42 13.55 -4.01
N MET A 172 4.11 12.51 -4.49
CA MET A 172 3.80 11.83 -5.74
C MET A 172 2.42 11.16 -5.70
N SER A 173 2.03 10.57 -4.56
CA SER A 173 0.68 10.01 -4.36
C SER A 173 -0.41 11.07 -4.51
N ARG A 174 -0.18 12.28 -3.97
CA ARG A 174 -1.08 13.43 -4.15
C ARG A 174 -1.06 13.94 -5.61
N GLU A 175 0.08 13.90 -6.28
CA GLU A 175 0.23 14.34 -7.67
C GLU A 175 -0.45 13.41 -8.69
N LEU A 176 -0.87 12.21 -8.30
CA LEU A 176 -1.73 11.36 -9.15
C LEU A 176 -3.01 12.08 -9.61
N ARG A 177 -3.53 13.04 -8.84
CA ARG A 177 -4.65 13.91 -9.25
C ARG A 177 -4.41 14.64 -10.58
N GLN A 178 -3.15 14.96 -10.89
CA GLN A 178 -2.75 15.61 -12.15
C GLN A 178 -3.02 14.73 -13.37
N LYS A 179 -3.20 13.42 -13.17
CA LYS A 179 -3.45 12.44 -14.23
C LYS A 179 -4.93 12.17 -14.47
N VAL A 180 -5.82 12.65 -13.58
CA VAL A 180 -7.27 12.45 -13.71
C VAL A 180 -7.84 13.01 -15.02
N PRO A 181 -7.47 14.22 -15.48
CA PRO A 181 -7.96 14.73 -16.76
C PRO A 181 -7.55 13.84 -17.95
N ALA A 182 -6.34 13.28 -17.92
CA ALA A 182 -5.86 12.36 -18.95
C ALA A 182 -6.65 11.04 -18.97
N VAL A 183 -6.98 10.48 -17.80
CA VAL A 183 -7.80 9.26 -17.68
C VAL A 183 -9.24 9.50 -18.16
N LEU A 184 -9.79 10.68 -17.89
CA LEU A 184 -11.13 11.09 -18.31
C LEU A 184 -11.19 11.65 -19.75
N GLU A 185 -10.04 11.78 -20.42
CA GLU A 185 -9.92 12.35 -21.77
C GLU A 185 -10.51 13.77 -21.87
N VAL A 186 -10.24 14.61 -20.86
CA VAL A 186 -10.70 16.00 -20.80
C VAL A 186 -9.51 16.95 -20.65
N GLU A 187 -9.41 17.97 -21.52
CA GLU A 187 -8.45 19.06 -21.37
C GLU A 187 -8.98 20.13 -20.40
N VAL A 188 -8.67 19.97 -19.11
CA VAL A 188 -9.04 20.90 -18.02
C VAL A 188 -7.99 20.92 -16.92
N ASP A 189 -8.07 21.91 -16.03
CA ASP A 189 -7.27 21.97 -14.81
C ASP A 189 -7.57 20.76 -13.90
N PRO A 190 -6.55 19.99 -13.49
CA PRO A 190 -6.67 18.87 -12.55
C PRO A 190 -7.06 19.27 -11.12
N THR A 191 -7.08 20.56 -10.77
CA THR A 191 -7.65 21.03 -9.49
C THR A 191 -9.17 20.85 -9.42
N GLY A 192 -9.82 20.54 -10.54
CA GLY A 192 -11.21 20.16 -10.64
C GLY A 192 -12.06 21.13 -11.45
N GLY A 193 -13.36 20.85 -11.53
CA GLY A 193 -14.35 21.74 -12.11
C GLY A 193 -15.56 21.02 -12.70
N PRO A 194 -16.59 21.76 -13.14
CA PRO A 194 -17.84 21.18 -13.63
C PRO A 194 -17.65 20.21 -14.80
N ARG A 195 -16.71 20.50 -15.71
CA ARG A 195 -16.42 19.64 -16.87
C ARG A 195 -15.80 18.29 -16.48
N LEU A 196 -14.84 18.31 -15.53
CA LEU A 196 -14.19 17.09 -15.04
C LEU A 196 -15.20 16.21 -14.27
N GLN A 197 -16.05 16.87 -13.47
CA GLN A 197 -17.14 16.24 -12.76
C GLN A 197 -18.15 15.59 -13.72
N GLU A 198 -18.59 16.29 -14.77
CA GLU A 198 -19.53 15.77 -15.76
C GLU A 198 -18.97 14.55 -16.50
N ALA A 199 -17.68 14.59 -16.88
CA ALA A 199 -17.00 13.46 -17.50
C ALA A 199 -16.93 12.25 -16.56
N ALA A 200 -16.59 12.47 -15.28
CA ALA A 200 -16.61 11.42 -14.28
C ALA A 200 -18.02 10.82 -14.08
N MET A 201 -19.06 11.67 -14.06
CA MET A 201 -20.45 11.19 -13.98
C MET A 201 -20.83 10.31 -15.18
N LYS A 202 -20.48 10.71 -16.40
CA LYS A 202 -20.71 9.93 -17.62
C LYS A 202 -19.98 8.58 -17.59
N LEU A 203 -18.73 8.58 -17.15
CA LEU A 203 -17.95 7.35 -16.98
C LEU A 203 -18.60 6.40 -15.97
N TYR A 204 -18.94 6.88 -14.77
CA TYR A 204 -19.54 6.05 -13.71
C TYR A 204 -20.95 5.54 -14.04
N SER A 205 -21.74 6.31 -14.79
CA SER A 205 -23.10 5.92 -15.19
C SER A 205 -23.13 4.91 -16.33
N SER A 206 -22.22 5.03 -17.31
CA SER A 206 -22.14 4.11 -18.46
C SER A 206 -21.62 2.72 -18.07
N LYS A 207 -20.66 2.65 -17.13
CA LYS A 207 -20.02 1.41 -16.65
C LYS A 207 -19.37 0.56 -17.74
N THR A 208 -19.06 1.15 -18.90
CA THR A 208 -18.47 0.44 -20.05
C THR A 208 -16.95 0.34 -19.97
N GLU A 209 -16.29 1.30 -19.32
CA GLU A 209 -14.83 1.42 -19.21
C GLU A 209 -14.40 1.17 -17.75
N TYR A 210 -14.54 -0.06 -17.30
CA TYR A 210 -14.34 -0.46 -15.90
C TYR A 210 -12.91 -0.22 -15.41
N GLU A 211 -11.92 -0.38 -16.28
CA GLU A 211 -10.51 -0.14 -15.98
C GLU A 211 -10.23 1.32 -15.59
N LYS A 212 -10.88 2.30 -16.25
CA LYS A 212 -10.78 3.72 -15.89
C LYS A 212 -11.48 4.00 -14.56
N ILE A 213 -12.64 3.38 -14.32
CA ILE A 213 -13.37 3.50 -13.05
C ILE A 213 -12.52 2.98 -11.90
N HIS A 214 -11.96 1.77 -12.02
CA HIS A 214 -11.13 1.16 -11.00
C HIS A 214 -9.84 1.94 -10.75
N LEU A 215 -9.21 2.47 -11.81
CA LEU A 215 -8.05 3.34 -11.68
C LEU A 215 -8.35 4.60 -10.84
N LEU A 216 -9.43 5.31 -11.17
CA LEU A 216 -9.83 6.53 -10.47
C LEU A 216 -10.24 6.25 -9.02
N GLN A 217 -10.99 5.17 -8.78
CA GLN A 217 -11.33 4.75 -7.41
C GLN A 217 -10.08 4.35 -6.62
N GLY A 218 -9.14 3.65 -7.24
CA GLY A 218 -7.86 3.29 -6.64
C GLY A 218 -7.06 4.53 -6.24
N MET A 219 -7.03 5.57 -7.07
CA MET A 219 -6.33 6.83 -6.75
C MET A 219 -6.91 7.49 -5.49
N GLN A 220 -8.23 7.47 -5.33
CA GLN A 220 -8.90 7.95 -4.12
C GLN A 220 -8.63 7.06 -2.90
N ALA A 221 -8.51 5.74 -3.11
CA ALA A 221 -8.14 4.80 -2.06
C ALA A 221 -6.70 5.04 -1.57
N VAL A 222 -5.75 5.33 -2.47
CA VAL A 222 -4.39 5.75 -2.13
C VAL A 222 -4.39 7.02 -1.28
N GLU A 223 -5.19 8.03 -1.61
CA GLU A 223 -5.35 9.22 -0.76
C GLU A 223 -5.86 8.83 0.64
N SER A 224 -6.91 8.00 0.72
CA SER A 224 -7.48 7.56 1.99
C SER A 224 -6.44 6.84 2.85
N ALA A 225 -5.69 5.91 2.26
CA ALA A 225 -4.64 5.17 2.94
C ALA A 225 -3.49 6.07 3.40
N SER A 226 -3.04 7.01 2.56
CA SER A 226 -2.03 7.99 2.93
C SER A 226 -2.46 8.87 4.09
N LYS A 227 -3.68 9.43 4.07
CA LYS A 227 -4.19 10.26 5.17
C LYS A 227 -4.34 9.46 6.46
N ARG A 228 -4.79 8.21 6.36
CA ARG A 228 -4.88 7.28 7.51
C ARG A 228 -3.52 7.01 8.13
N PHE A 229 -2.49 6.77 7.30
CA PHE A 229 -1.12 6.58 7.76
C PHE A 229 -0.66 7.78 8.62
N PHE A 230 -0.78 9.01 8.12
CA PHE A 230 -0.32 10.19 8.86
C PHE A 230 -1.12 10.45 10.14
N PHE A 231 -2.43 10.20 10.12
CA PHE A 231 -3.25 10.27 11.31
C PHE A 231 -2.84 9.21 12.35
N GLY A 232 -2.67 7.95 11.93
CA GLY A 232 -2.23 6.85 12.79
C GLY A 232 -0.87 7.12 13.40
N TYR A 233 0.09 7.56 12.58
CA TYR A 233 1.42 7.97 13.01
C TYR A 233 1.39 9.04 14.10
N GLN A 234 0.52 10.06 13.97
CA GLN A 234 0.36 11.08 15.02
C GLN A 234 -0.10 10.46 16.36
N LYS A 235 -1.01 9.47 16.31
CA LYS A 235 -1.50 8.78 17.51
C LYS A 235 -0.43 7.88 18.13
N LEU A 236 0.29 7.14 17.30
CA LEU A 236 1.42 6.31 17.73
C LEU A 236 2.50 7.15 18.41
N ALA A 237 2.88 8.27 17.81
CA ALA A 237 3.86 9.19 18.39
C ALA A 237 3.42 9.69 19.78
N ALA A 238 2.12 10.00 19.95
CA ALA A 238 1.56 10.39 21.23
C ALA A 238 1.52 9.25 22.25
N ALA A 239 1.31 8.00 21.82
CA ALA A 239 1.35 6.83 22.69
C ALA A 239 2.78 6.56 23.20
N MET A 240 3.79 6.70 22.34
CA MET A 240 5.19 6.40 22.67
C MET A 240 5.91 7.51 23.45
N MET A 241 5.61 8.77 23.16
CA MET A 241 6.34 9.93 23.72
C MET A 241 5.47 10.81 24.62
N GLY A 242 4.20 10.47 24.78
CA GLY A 242 3.22 11.30 25.45
C GLY A 242 2.66 12.42 24.56
N SER A 243 1.44 12.84 24.87
CA SER A 243 0.70 13.83 24.08
C SER A 243 1.31 15.22 24.14
N ALA A 244 1.93 15.62 25.25
CA ALA A 244 2.57 16.92 25.38
C ALA A 244 3.77 17.07 24.44
N GLU A 245 4.54 15.99 24.27
CA GLU A 245 5.71 15.99 23.39
C GLU A 245 5.31 15.81 21.92
N ALA A 246 4.37 14.91 21.62
CA ALA A 246 3.81 14.76 20.28
C ALA A 246 3.07 16.03 19.78
N ASN A 247 2.57 16.86 20.71
CA ASN A 247 1.87 18.10 20.42
C ASN A 247 2.70 19.35 20.72
N ALA A 248 3.98 19.23 21.08
CA ALA A 248 4.81 20.40 21.40
C ALA A 248 4.93 21.39 20.23
N ASN A 249 4.72 20.92 18.99
CA ASN A 249 4.59 21.76 17.80
C ASN A 249 3.32 22.63 17.78
N ARG A 250 2.28 22.31 18.56
CA ARG A 250 1.03 23.10 18.66
C ARG A 250 1.14 24.27 19.63
N THR A 251 1.94 24.15 20.70
CA THR A 251 1.96 25.09 21.82
C THR A 251 3.12 26.10 21.77
N ALA A 252 4.15 25.86 20.95
CA ALA A 252 5.24 26.82 20.72
C ALA A 252 4.91 27.90 19.66
N ALA A 253 3.80 27.75 18.92
CA ALA A 253 3.30 28.73 17.95
C ALA A 253 2.24 29.64 18.62
N SER A 254 2.70 30.70 19.28
CA SER A 254 1.84 31.77 19.79
C SER A 254 1.11 32.50 18.65
N HIS A 255 -0.21 32.67 18.79
CA HIS A 255 -1.07 33.71 18.16
C HIS A 255 -1.30 33.74 16.64
N HIS A 256 -0.90 32.73 15.87
CA HIS A 256 -1.48 32.49 14.54
C HIS A 256 -1.71 30.99 14.37
N GLU A 257 -2.94 30.60 14.06
CA GLU A 257 -3.45 29.24 13.85
C GLU A 257 -2.70 28.49 12.73
N THR A 258 -1.43 28.17 12.94
CA THR A 258 -0.65 27.34 12.02
C THR A 258 -0.68 25.92 12.56
N CYS A 259 -1.52 25.11 11.92
CA CYS A 259 -1.61 23.68 12.15
C CYS A 259 -0.24 23.01 11.99
N ASP A 260 0.16 22.08 12.86
CA ASP A 260 1.39 21.31 12.64
C ASP A 260 1.29 20.58 11.29
N SER A 261 2.39 20.56 10.53
CA SER A 261 2.60 19.89 9.24
C SER A 261 1.91 18.52 9.09
N LEU A 262 1.95 17.66 10.12
CA LEU A 262 1.24 16.36 10.11
C LEU A 262 -0.28 16.52 10.05
N THR A 263 -0.79 17.44 10.87
CA THR A 263 -2.23 17.71 10.95
C THR A 263 -2.70 18.35 9.65
N GLN A 264 -1.88 19.19 9.03
CA GLN A 264 -2.16 19.72 7.69
C GLN A 264 -2.33 18.61 6.65
N VAL A 265 -1.49 17.57 6.64
CA VAL A 265 -1.56 16.52 5.60
C VAL A 265 -2.88 15.72 5.64
N PHE A 266 -3.36 15.31 6.81
CA PHE A 266 -4.62 14.55 6.89
C PHE A 266 -5.88 15.42 6.95
N MET A 267 -5.76 16.70 7.36
CA MET A 267 -6.88 17.66 7.34
C MET A 267 -7.03 18.38 6.00
N GLU A 268 -6.08 18.22 5.08
CA GLU A 268 -6.20 18.73 3.71
C GLU A 268 -7.52 18.25 3.07
N PRO A 269 -8.21 19.11 2.30
CA PRO A 269 -9.35 18.69 1.49
C PRO A 269 -9.02 17.51 0.57
N THR A 270 -10.08 16.87 0.03
CA THR A 270 -9.93 15.78 -0.93
C THR A 270 -9.00 16.17 -2.09
N TYR A 271 -8.11 15.26 -2.49
CA TYR A 271 -7.26 15.47 -3.65
C TYR A 271 -8.05 15.37 -4.96
N TYR A 272 -9.26 14.78 -4.90
CA TYR A 272 -10.10 14.46 -6.05
C TYR A 272 -11.52 15.04 -5.94
N PRO A 273 -11.68 16.37 -5.76
CA PRO A 273 -12.98 16.99 -5.47
C PRO A 273 -14.04 16.74 -6.57
N SER A 274 -13.65 16.72 -7.85
CA SER A 274 -14.58 16.45 -8.94
C SER A 274 -15.05 15.01 -9.02
N LEU A 275 -14.21 14.04 -8.62
CA LEU A 275 -14.62 12.63 -8.56
C LEU A 275 -15.60 12.39 -7.41
N ASP A 276 -15.40 13.07 -6.28
CA ASP A 276 -16.33 13.01 -5.15
C ASP A 276 -17.66 13.69 -5.46
N ALA A 277 -17.63 14.89 -6.04
CA ALA A 277 -18.83 15.59 -6.48
C ALA A 277 -19.64 14.75 -7.48
N ALA A 278 -18.99 14.09 -8.45
CA ALA A 278 -19.67 13.23 -9.42
C ALA A 278 -20.51 12.12 -8.75
N LYS A 279 -20.03 11.53 -7.65
CA LYS A 279 -20.78 10.53 -6.89
C LYS A 279 -22.01 11.13 -6.21
N THR A 280 -21.88 12.32 -5.62
CA THR A 280 -22.99 13.05 -4.99
C THR A 280 -24.12 13.30 -5.99
N PHE A 281 -23.80 13.87 -7.17
CA PHE A 281 -24.81 14.17 -8.19
C PHE A 281 -25.44 12.91 -8.79
N LEU A 282 -24.69 11.82 -8.94
CA LEU A 282 -25.27 10.53 -9.33
C LEU A 282 -26.25 10.02 -8.27
N GLY A 283 -25.91 10.12 -6.98
CA GLY A 283 -26.80 9.76 -5.88
C GLY A 283 -28.11 10.56 -5.89
N GLU A 284 -28.02 11.87 -6.10
CA GLU A 284 -29.19 12.75 -6.22
C GLU A 284 -30.05 12.42 -7.46
N PHE A 285 -29.41 12.18 -8.60
CA PHE A 285 -30.09 11.81 -9.85
C PHE A 285 -30.95 10.55 -9.67
N TRP A 286 -30.39 9.49 -9.07
CA TRP A 286 -31.13 8.26 -8.81
C TRP A 286 -32.20 8.42 -7.74
N SER A 287 -31.95 9.22 -6.69
CA SER A 287 -32.95 9.52 -5.66
C SER A 287 -34.17 10.25 -6.24
N ASN A 288 -33.95 11.17 -7.19
CA ASN A 288 -35.01 11.91 -7.87
C ASN A 288 -35.80 11.08 -8.89
N LEU A 289 -35.22 9.99 -9.40
CA LEU A 289 -35.92 9.02 -10.24
C LEU A 289 -36.84 8.12 -9.41
N VAL A 290 -36.38 7.69 -8.24
CA VAL A 290 -37.17 6.85 -7.32
C VAL A 290 -38.34 7.62 -6.71
N SER A 291 -38.19 8.92 -6.43
CA SER A 291 -39.28 9.76 -5.89
C SER A 291 -40.34 10.18 -6.90
N ARG A 292 -40.12 9.91 -8.20
CA ARG A 292 -41.07 10.18 -9.30
C ARG A 292 -41.86 8.95 -9.75
N HIS A 293 -41.66 7.80 -9.08
CA HIS A 293 -42.40 6.56 -9.27
C HIS A 293 -43.19 6.22 -7.99
#